data_AF-A0A353NRU3-F1
#
_entry.id   AF-A0A353NRU3-F1
#
_cell.length_a   1.000
_cell.length_b   1.000
_cell.length_c   1.000
_cell.angle_alpha   90.00
_cell.angle_beta   90.00
_cell.angle_gamma   90.00
#
_symmetry.space_group_name_H-M   'P 1'
#
loop_
_entity.id
_entity.type
_entity.pdbx_description
1 polymer ?
#
loop_
_entity_poly.entity_id
_entity_poly.type
_entity_poly.pdbx_seq_one_letter_code
_entity_poly.pdbx_strand_id
1 'polypeptide(L)'
;LISVFTAIPLFLLGSATGTLKIQISAAAWLACAVSGVFTVIALFAFMAGMKRVGATVTSVLGTAEPVTTVVFSALLLSQKMTGLQLIGGMVLLIGAILVVTSKKRPEAGSQQQLRKTIDT
;
A
#
# COMPACT_ATOMS: atom_id res chain seq x y z
N LEU A 1 -8.17 -13.68 4.69
CA LEU A 1 -7.01 -14.60 4.80
C LEU A 1 -5.90 -14.01 5.67
N ILE A 2 -5.42 -12.80 5.36
CA ILE A 2 -4.35 -12.12 6.12
C ILE A 2 -4.73 -11.95 7.59
N SER A 3 -5.95 -11.49 7.91
CA SER A 3 -6.39 -11.28 9.30
C SER A 3 -6.38 -12.55 10.15
N VAL A 4 -6.74 -13.71 9.57
CA VAL A 4 -6.71 -15.01 10.26
C VAL A 4 -5.26 -15.44 10.48
N PHE A 5 -4.42 -15.26 9.47
CA PHE A 5 -2.99 -15.57 9.54
C PHE A 5 -2.26 -14.69 10.56
N THR A 6 -2.65 -13.43 10.74
CA THR A 6 -2.05 -12.53 11.75
C THR A 6 -2.61 -12.77 13.16
N ALA A 7 -3.88 -13.19 13.27
CA ALA A 7 -4.52 -13.45 14.57
C ALA A 7 -3.89 -14.64 15.30
N ILE A 8 -3.50 -15.70 14.59
CA ILE A 8 -2.93 -16.92 15.20
C ILE A 8 -1.59 -16.63 15.91
N PRO A 9 -0.57 -16.02 15.26
CA PRO A 9 0.68 -15.63 15.93
C PRO A 9 0.46 -14.63 17.06
N LEU A 10 -0.42 -13.64 16.90
CA LEU A 10 -0.71 -12.66 17.95
C LEU A 10 -1.33 -13.32 19.19
N PHE A 11 -2.24 -14.27 18.99
CA PHE A 11 -2.86 -15.02 20.08
C PHE A 11 -1.85 -15.91 20.79
N LEU A 12 -1.02 -16.64 20.03
CA LEU A 12 0.04 -17.50 20.58
C LEU A 12 1.12 -16.71 21.31
N LEU A 13 1.61 -15.61 20.72
CA LEU A 13 2.61 -14.74 21.35
C LEU A 13 2.03 -14.04 22.57
N GLY A 14 0.83 -13.48 22.46
CA GLY A 14 0.20 -12.75 23.57
C GLY A 14 -0.18 -13.63 24.75
N SER A 15 -0.49 -14.91 24.52
CA SER A 15 -0.68 -15.90 25.60
C SER A 15 0.65 -16.35 26.20
N ALA A 16 1.71 -16.51 25.39
CA ALA A 16 3.04 -16.85 25.89
C ALA A 16 3.72 -15.73 26.69
N THR A 17 3.52 -14.45 26.34
CA THR A 17 4.10 -13.29 27.05
C THR A 17 3.22 -12.74 28.18
N GLY A 18 2.01 -13.27 28.37
CA GLY A 18 1.06 -12.80 29.40
C GLY A 18 0.59 -11.35 29.21
N THR A 19 0.91 -10.71 28.08
CA THR A 19 0.61 -9.30 27.77
C THR A 19 -0.75 -9.13 27.09
N LEU A 20 -1.62 -10.14 27.12
CA LEU A 20 -2.93 -10.13 26.48
C LEU A 20 -3.88 -9.17 27.20
N LYS A 21 -3.83 -7.89 26.83
CA LYS A 21 -4.74 -6.85 27.36
C LYS A 21 -6.07 -6.89 26.61
N ILE A 22 -7.02 -7.68 27.12
CA ILE A 22 -8.39 -7.78 26.59
C ILE A 22 -9.25 -6.54 26.94
N GLN A 23 -8.77 -5.69 27.84
CA GLN A 23 -9.42 -4.43 28.23
C GLN A 23 -9.23 -3.36 27.14
N ILE A 24 -10.03 -3.43 26.07
CA ILE A 24 -10.05 -2.45 24.99
C ILE A 24 -10.94 -1.26 25.41
N SER A 25 -10.34 -0.07 25.52
CA SER A 25 -11.06 1.18 25.81
C SER A 25 -12.02 1.58 24.68
N ALA A 26 -13.10 2.29 25.01
CA ALA A 26 -14.04 2.84 24.03
C ALA A 26 -13.34 3.73 22.96
N ALA A 27 -12.25 4.41 23.35
CA ALA A 27 -11.46 5.20 22.42
C ALA A 27 -10.77 4.35 21.33
N ALA A 28 -10.33 3.13 21.67
CA ALA A 28 -9.71 2.22 20.72
C ALA A 28 -10.74 1.66 19.72
N TRP A 29 -11.95 1.33 20.19
CA TRP A 29 -13.05 0.96 19.31
C TRP A 29 -13.42 2.08 18.34
N LEU A 30 -13.47 3.33 18.82
CA LEU A 30 -13.72 4.49 17.98
C LEU A 30 -12.62 4.69 16.93
N ALA A 31 -11.34 4.59 17.33
CA ALA A 31 -10.22 4.69 16.41
C ALA A 31 -10.27 3.62 15.31
N CYS A 32 -10.60 2.36 15.67
CA CYS A 32 -10.81 1.29 14.70
C CYS A 32 -11.95 1.62 13.73
N ALA A 33 -13.10 2.09 14.22
CA ALA A 33 -14.23 2.46 13.38
C ALA A 33 -13.87 3.58 12.39
N VAL A 34 -13.21 4.64 12.86
CA VAL A 34 -12.76 5.77 12.02
C VAL A 34 -11.77 5.29 10.95
N SER A 35 -10.79 4.47 11.33
CA SER A 35 -9.81 3.90 10.37
C SER A 35 -10.49 3.04 9.29
N GLY A 36 -11.52 2.28 9.67
CA GLY A 36 -12.34 1.49 8.75
C GLY A 36 -13.06 2.36 7.73
N VAL A 37 -13.71 3.43 8.17
CA VAL A 37 -14.39 4.39 7.28
C VAL A 37 -13.41 5.01 6.29
N PHE A 38 -12.23 5.47 6.75
CA PHE A 38 -11.19 6.01 5.87
C PHE A 38 -10.73 4.99 4.82
N THR A 39 -10.59 3.73 5.21
CA THR A 39 -10.19 2.64 4.31
C THR A 39 -11.22 2.43 3.21
N VAL A 40 -12.51 2.41 3.56
CA VAL A 40 -13.59 2.26 2.59
C VAL A 40 -13.61 3.43 1.59
N ILE A 41 -13.49 4.66 2.09
CA ILE A 41 -13.44 5.86 1.24
C ILE A 41 -12.25 5.80 0.28
N ALA A 42 -11.07 5.42 0.79
CA ALA A 42 -9.87 5.27 -0.03
C ALA A 42 -10.05 4.22 -1.14
N LEU A 43 -10.69 3.09 -0.84
CA LEU A 43 -10.98 2.04 -1.81
C LEU A 43 -11.93 2.52 -2.93
N PHE A 44 -13.00 3.24 -2.56
CA PHE A 44 -13.91 3.81 -3.55
C PHE A 44 -13.23 4.87 -4.41
N ALA A 45 -12.41 5.74 -3.81
CA ALA A 45 -11.62 6.73 -4.54
C ALA A 45 -10.62 6.05 -5.50
N PHE A 46 -9.99 4.96 -5.08
CA PHE A 46 -9.08 4.16 -5.90
C PHE A 46 -9.81 3.51 -7.08
N MET A 47 -10.97 2.88 -6.85
CA MET A 47 -11.81 2.32 -7.92
C MET A 47 -12.32 3.39 -8.90
N ALA A 48 -12.70 4.56 -8.40
CA ALA A 48 -13.08 5.68 -9.24
C ALA A 48 -11.91 6.21 -10.07
N GLY A 49 -10.71 6.29 -9.49
CA GLY A 49 -9.46 6.60 -10.17
C GLY A 49 -9.15 5.60 -11.28
N MET A 50 -9.23 4.29 -10.98
CA MET A 50 -9.03 3.22 -11.96
C MET A 50 -9.94 3.35 -13.17
N LYS A 51 -11.21 3.72 -12.99
CA LYS A 51 -12.14 3.96 -14.10
C LYS A 51 -11.76 5.16 -14.98
N ARG A 52 -11.06 6.16 -14.44
CA ARG A 52 -10.72 7.40 -15.16
C ARG A 52 -9.35 7.36 -15.84
N VAL A 53 -8.33 6.81 -15.17
CA VAL A 53 -6.93 6.78 -15.69
C VAL A 53 -6.47 5.38 -16.12
N GLY A 54 -7.31 4.36 -15.98
CA GLY A 54 -7.01 2.98 -16.38
C GLY A 54 -6.18 2.21 -15.35
N ALA A 55 -6.25 0.88 -15.40
CA ALA A 55 -5.58 -0.02 -14.46
C ALA A 55 -4.05 0.15 -14.49
N THR A 56 -3.47 0.45 -15.65
CA THR A 56 -2.01 0.57 -15.85
C THR A 56 -1.41 1.81 -15.19
N VAL A 57 -2.12 2.95 -15.15
CA VAL A 57 -1.67 4.15 -14.44
C VAL A 57 -1.91 3.98 -12.94
N THR A 58 -3.04 3.38 -12.57
CA THR A 58 -3.39 3.13 -11.17
C THR A 58 -2.45 2.12 -10.50
N SER A 59 -1.98 1.10 -11.23
CA SER A 59 -0.97 0.17 -10.74
C SER A 59 0.36 0.87 -10.45
N VAL A 60 0.76 1.86 -11.27
CA VAL A 60 1.96 2.67 -10.99
C VAL A 60 1.75 3.57 -9.78
N LEU A 61 0.58 4.18 -9.63
CA LEU A 61 0.26 4.93 -8.42
C LEU A 61 0.28 4.04 -7.17
N GLY A 62 -0.14 2.78 -7.29
CA GLY A 62 0.01 1.78 -6.22
C GLY A 62 1.48 1.51 -5.87
N THR A 63 2.39 1.53 -6.85
CA THR A 63 3.84 1.42 -6.55
C THR A 63 4.43 2.65 -5.87
N ALA A 64 3.71 3.78 -5.87
CA ALA A 64 4.09 4.99 -5.12
C ALA A 64 3.51 5.01 -3.69
N GLU A 65 2.55 4.15 -3.36
CA GLU A 65 1.97 4.00 -2.02
C GLU A 65 3.02 3.78 -0.91
N PRO A 66 4.06 2.94 -1.11
CA PRO A 66 5.12 2.77 -0.12
C PRO A 66 5.87 4.08 0.16
N VAL A 67 6.06 4.92 -0.85
CA VAL A 67 6.77 6.20 -0.73
C VAL A 67 5.93 7.19 0.09
N THR A 68 4.64 7.36 -0.23
CA THR A 68 3.74 8.22 0.55
C THR A 68 3.62 7.73 1.99
N THR A 69 3.55 6.41 2.20
CA THR A 69 3.52 5.83 3.55
C THR A 69 4.78 6.17 4.34
N VAL A 70 5.97 6.04 3.75
CA VAL A 70 7.23 6.40 4.41
C VAL A 70 7.30 7.89 4.73
N VAL A 71 6.89 8.77 3.81
CA VAL A 71 6.86 10.22 4.04
C VAL A 71 5.91 10.56 5.19
N PHE A 72 4.68 10.05 5.17
CA PHE A 72 3.73 10.29 6.25
C PHE A 72 4.21 9.71 7.58
N SER A 73 4.82 8.53 7.58
CA SER A 73 5.40 7.91 8.77
C SER A 73 6.52 8.80 9.36
N ALA A 74 7.43 9.29 8.51
CA ALA A 74 8.50 10.19 8.95
C ALA A 74 7.96 11.51 9.54
N LEU A 75 6.89 12.06 8.95
CA LEU A 75 6.26 13.31 9.42
C LEU A 75 5.44 13.13 10.70
N LEU A 76 4.62 12.07 10.78
CA LEU A 76 3.68 11.86 11.89
C LEU A 76 4.34 11.25 13.12
N LEU A 77 5.32 10.36 12.95
CA LEU A 77 5.74 9.50 14.05
C LEU A 77 6.77 10.16 14.99
N SER A 78 7.47 11.23 14.58
CA SER A 78 8.36 12.07 15.42
C SER A 78 9.30 11.33 16.39
N GLN A 79 9.54 10.04 16.17
CA GLN A 79 10.36 9.18 17.03
C GLN A 79 11.73 8.97 16.39
N LYS A 80 12.75 8.75 17.23
CA LYS A 80 14.11 8.44 16.77
C LYS A 80 14.09 7.12 15.98
N MET A 81 14.10 7.23 14.66
CA MET A 81 14.19 6.08 13.78
C MET A 81 15.48 5.30 14.09
N THR A 82 15.36 4.00 14.29
CA THR A 82 16.54 3.14 14.50
C THR A 82 17.33 3.05 13.19
N GLY A 83 18.64 2.81 13.26
CA GLY A 83 19.48 2.69 12.05
C GLY A 83 18.96 1.63 11.07
N LEU A 84 18.34 0.57 11.58
CA LEU A 84 17.74 -0.48 10.76
C LEU A 84 16.47 -0.02 10.02
N GLN A 85 15.64 0.85 10.65
CA GLN A 85 14.48 1.45 9.97
C GLN A 85 14.89 2.38 8.84
N LEU A 86 16.00 3.11 9.00
CA LEU A 86 16.57 3.94 7.94
C LEU A 86 17.03 3.09 6.75
N ILE A 87 17.72 1.99 6.99
CA ILE A 87 18.17 1.06 5.93
C ILE A 87 16.95 0.47 5.20
N GLY A 88 15.95 -0.01 5.93
CA GLY A 88 14.71 -0.52 5.33
C GLY A 88 13.98 0.53 4.49
N GLY A 89 13.90 1.77 4.98
CA GLY A 89 13.33 2.90 4.24
C GLY A 89 14.10 3.21 2.96
N MET A 90 15.43 3.23 3.00
CA MET A 90 16.26 3.46 1.81
C MET A 90 16.07 2.37 0.75
N VAL A 91 16.07 1.09 1.15
CA VAL A 91 15.85 -0.03 0.21
C VAL A 91 14.50 0.08 -0.48
N LEU A 92 13.46 0.43 0.28
CA LEU A 92 12.10 0.60 -0.25
C LEU A 92 12.01 1.79 -1.23
N LEU A 93 12.65 2.92 -0.92
CA LEU A 93 12.74 4.07 -1.82
C LEU A 93 13.47 3.72 -3.13
N ILE A 94 14.61 3.02 -3.04
CA ILE A 94 15.38 2.59 -4.21
C ILE A 94 14.53 1.65 -5.09
N GLY A 95 13.85 0.68 -4.49
CA GLY A 95 12.96 -0.23 -5.20
C GLY A 95 11.82 0.50 -5.92
N ALA A 96 11.20 1.48 -5.26
CA ALA A 96 10.13 2.29 -5.86
C ALA A 96 10.63 3.10 -7.07
N ILE A 97 11.80 3.76 -6.95
CA ILE A 97 12.42 4.50 -8.06
C ILE A 97 12.72 3.58 -9.24
N LEU A 98 13.22 2.37 -8.97
CA LEU A 98 13.57 1.40 -9.99
C LEU A 98 12.32 0.94 -10.76
N VAL A 99 11.22 0.62 -10.06
CA VAL A 99 9.94 0.23 -10.70
C VAL A 99 9.36 1.34 -11.56
N VAL A 100 9.35 2.58 -11.05
CA VAL A 100 8.85 3.74 -11.81
C VAL A 100 9.69 3.97 -13.06
N THR A 101 11.00 3.81 -12.98
CA THR A 101 11.93 4.02 -14.10
C THR A 101 11.92 2.86 -15.11
N SER A 102 11.67 1.63 -14.65
CA SER A 102 11.64 0.42 -15.48
C SER A 102 10.38 0.26 -16.33
N LYS A 103 9.34 1.09 -16.14
CA LYS A 103 8.14 1.04 -16.98
C LYS A 103 8.44 1.57 -18.39
N LYS A 104 9.04 0.73 -19.24
CA LYS A 104 9.00 0.89 -20.69
C LYS A 104 7.53 0.79 -21.12
N ARG A 105 7.01 1.84 -21.76
CA ARG A 105 5.65 1.90 -22.34
C ARG A 105 5.32 0.60 -23.09
N PRO A 106 4.34 -0.20 -22.66
CA PRO A 106 3.69 -1.15 -23.54
C PRO A 106 2.55 -0.44 -24.27
N GLU A 107 2.31 -0.81 -25.54
CA GLU A 107 1.10 -0.52 -26.34
C GLU A 107 1.08 0.68 -27.31
N ALA A 108 2.22 1.16 -27.80
CA ALA A 108 2.21 1.93 -29.06
C ALA A 108 2.33 1.02 -30.32
N GLY A 109 2.87 -0.20 -30.18
CA GLY A 109 3.12 -1.11 -31.30
C GLY A 109 1.91 -1.94 -31.76
N SER A 110 1.01 -2.32 -30.85
CA SER A 110 -0.12 -3.23 -31.17
C SER A 110 -1.22 -2.53 -32.01
N GLN A 111 -1.46 -1.23 -31.75
CA GLN A 111 -2.43 -0.42 -32.51
C GLN A 111 -1.95 -0.12 -33.94
N GLN A 112 -0.63 -0.02 -34.15
CA GLN A 112 -0.04 0.20 -35.47
C GLN A 112 -0.06 -1.07 -36.33
N GLN A 113 0.04 -2.24 -35.69
CA GLN A 113 -0.04 -3.54 -36.35
C GLN A 113 -1.49 -3.91 -36.71
N LEU A 114 -2.44 -3.65 -35.81
CA LEU A 114 -3.88 -3.80 -36.09
C LEU A 114 -4.38 -2.86 -37.19
N ARG A 115 -3.93 -1.60 -37.22
CA ARG A 115 -4.22 -0.69 -38.34
C ARG A 115 -3.67 -1.20 -39.67
N LYS A 116 -2.43 -1.72 -39.69
CA LYS A 116 -1.84 -2.30 -40.92
C LYS A 116 -2.57 -3.54 -41.42
N THR A 117 -3.10 -4.39 -40.54
CA THR A 117 -3.85 -5.60 -40.94
C THR A 117 -5.27 -5.30 -41.42
N ILE A 118 -5.85 -4.16 -41.05
CA ILE A 118 -7.18 -3.73 -41.54
C ILE A 118 -7.08 -3.01 -42.89
N ASP A 119 -5.94 -2.36 -43.17
CA ASP A 119 -5.69 -1.63 -44.43
C ASP A 119 -5.08 -2.49 -45.56
N THR A 120 -4.89 -3.81 -45.36
CA THR A 120 -4.40 -4.78 -46.37
C THR A 120 -5.49 -5.78 -46.70
#